data_AF-A0A6V8PUU5-F1
#
_entry.id   AF-A0A6V8PUU5-F1
#
_cell.length_a   1.000
_cell.length_b   1.000
_cell.length_c   1.000
_cell.angle_alpha   90.00
_cell.angle_beta   90.00
_cell.angle_gamma   90.00
#
_symmetry.space_group_name_H-M   'P 1'
#
loop_
_entity.id
_entity.type
_entity.pdbx_description
1 polymer ?
#
loop_
_entity_poly.entity_id
_entity_poly.type
_entity_poly.pdbx_seq_one_letter_code
_entity_poly.pdbx_strand_id
1 'polypeptide(L)'
;IKEEKAIDYRWIFAPLDAVKKLEFPEDRDLYELQFSLQIALSSILKTSIFLNAFKGQPYEIEEEALKNVISNKFYNEETLLKLLLDINNPVLSGRAYTSFITQEKEKWKSFLNYFPDRAEHYSDLASLLAIHDNKTNQEQLIKEAANNALGYGYHKDMYLDAVIESIEACHKAGSIKTGEWIRRIAPIVENVTEYTDGDETSRFPTELARILVGVDRSLLYKYYYQKASDEALFLAEDIFRYLIRSLDFNSIEEIAISTTALDK
;
A
#
# COMPACT_ATOMS: atom_id res chain seq x y z
N ILE A 1 41.13 33.09 -3.97
CA ILE A 1 40.25 32.02 -4.51
C ILE A 1 38.84 32.47 -4.15
N LYS A 2 37.96 32.74 -5.12
CA LYS A 2 36.58 33.16 -4.82
C LYS A 2 35.94 32.02 -4.03
N GLU A 3 35.35 32.32 -2.88
CA GLU A 3 34.53 31.35 -2.12
C GLU A 3 33.36 30.93 -3.00
N GLU A 4 33.49 29.77 -3.65
CA GLU A 4 32.38 29.17 -4.39
C GLU A 4 31.37 28.65 -3.37
N LYS A 5 30.16 29.21 -3.41
CA LYS A 5 29.04 28.81 -2.54
C LYS A 5 28.68 27.34 -2.76
N ALA A 6 28.23 26.68 -1.70
CA ALA A 6 27.64 25.35 -1.76
C ALA A 6 26.50 25.29 -2.79
N ILE A 7 26.37 24.15 -3.47
CA ILE A 7 25.24 23.88 -4.36
C ILE A 7 23.99 23.70 -3.50
N ASP A 8 22.97 24.51 -3.75
CA ASP A 8 21.66 24.40 -3.12
C ASP A 8 20.81 23.35 -3.86
N TYR A 9 20.48 22.25 -3.18
CA TYR A 9 19.74 21.14 -3.79
C TYR A 9 18.33 21.53 -4.26
N ARG A 10 17.74 22.60 -3.71
CA ARG A 10 16.43 23.11 -4.14
C ARG A 10 16.45 23.59 -5.60
N TRP A 11 17.61 24.03 -6.09
CA TRP A 11 17.74 24.54 -7.45
C TRP A 11 17.78 23.42 -8.50
N ILE A 12 18.02 22.17 -8.08
CA ILE A 12 17.99 21.02 -8.99
C ILE A 12 16.58 20.77 -9.51
N PHE A 13 15.58 20.95 -8.64
CA PHE A 13 14.18 20.60 -8.93
C PHE A 13 13.34 21.80 -9.39
N ALA A 14 13.70 23.03 -9.02
CA ALA A 14 12.95 24.23 -9.38
C ALA A 14 12.63 24.39 -10.88
N PRO A 15 13.55 24.08 -11.84
CA PRO A 15 13.23 24.17 -13.28
C PRO A 15 12.13 23.21 -13.73
N LEU A 16 11.89 22.12 -13.00
CA LEU A 16 10.92 21.09 -13.35
C LEU A 16 9.47 21.53 -13.10
N ASP A 17 9.26 22.58 -12.31
CA ASP A 17 7.92 23.10 -12.02
C ASP A 17 7.20 23.50 -13.32
N ALA A 18 7.95 24.04 -14.29
CA ALA A 18 7.44 24.43 -15.60
C ALA A 18 7.21 23.26 -16.57
N VAL A 19 7.70 22.05 -16.27
CA VAL A 19 7.63 20.89 -17.17
C VAL A 19 6.32 20.13 -16.97
N LYS A 20 5.54 19.89 -18.02
CA LYS A 20 4.29 19.10 -17.91
C LYS A 20 4.62 17.65 -17.56
N LYS A 21 3.84 17.04 -16.66
CA LYS A 21 3.90 15.60 -16.40
C LYS A 21 3.24 14.85 -17.57
N LEU A 22 3.87 13.76 -18.01
CA LEU A 22 3.33 12.92 -19.08
C LEU A 22 2.23 12.02 -18.54
N GLU A 23 1.15 11.87 -19.30
CA GLU A 23 -0.03 11.08 -18.93
C GLU A 23 -0.18 9.87 -19.87
N PHE A 24 -0.62 8.75 -19.31
CA PHE A 24 -0.90 7.55 -20.08
C PHE A 24 -2.41 7.45 -20.29
N PRO A 25 -2.91 7.14 -21.51
CA PRO A 25 -2.16 6.67 -22.69
C PRO A 25 -1.63 7.75 -23.66
N GLU A 26 -1.93 9.03 -23.43
CA GLU A 26 -1.73 10.12 -24.40
C GLU A 26 -0.28 10.32 -24.81
N ASP A 27 0.65 10.22 -23.85
CA ASP A 27 2.08 10.48 -24.03
C ASP A 27 2.90 9.17 -24.07
N ARG A 28 2.28 8.04 -24.44
CA ARG A 28 2.90 6.70 -24.39
C ARG A 28 4.30 6.63 -24.99
N ASP A 29 4.50 7.23 -26.16
CA ASP A 29 5.77 7.19 -26.89
C ASP A 29 6.90 7.97 -26.19
N LEU A 30 6.54 8.86 -25.26
CA LEU A 30 7.48 9.71 -24.52
C LEU A 30 7.58 9.30 -23.04
N TYR A 31 6.75 8.37 -22.57
CA TYR A 31 6.64 8.02 -21.15
C TYR A 31 7.97 7.53 -20.55
N GLU A 32 8.80 6.83 -21.34
CA GLU A 32 10.15 6.41 -20.94
C GLU A 32 11.10 7.57 -20.62
N LEU A 33 10.88 8.76 -21.22
CA LEU A 33 11.66 9.96 -20.91
C LEU A 33 11.42 10.42 -19.47
N GLN A 34 10.22 10.20 -18.92
CA GLN A 34 9.91 10.56 -17.54
C GLN A 34 10.69 9.67 -16.54
N PHE A 35 10.80 8.38 -16.82
CA PHE A 35 11.63 7.46 -16.03
C PHE A 35 13.13 7.81 -16.16
N SER A 36 13.58 8.13 -17.37
CA SER A 36 14.96 8.57 -17.61
C SER A 36 15.29 9.87 -16.87
N LEU A 37 14.34 10.81 -16.80
CA LEU A 37 14.47 12.05 -16.03
C LEU A 37 14.67 11.77 -14.54
N GLN A 38 13.90 10.85 -13.97
CA GLN A 38 14.01 10.45 -12.56
C GLN A 38 15.42 9.94 -12.21
N ILE A 39 15.99 9.05 -13.05
CA ILE A 39 17.36 8.54 -12.92
C ILE A 39 18.39 9.69 -13.03
N ALA A 40 18.18 10.60 -13.99
CA ALA A 40 19.06 11.76 -14.17
C ALA A 40 19.03 12.67 -12.93
N LEU A 41 17.86 12.89 -12.33
CA LEU A 41 17.73 13.69 -11.11
C LEU A 41 18.45 13.06 -9.93
N SER A 42 18.35 11.74 -9.73
CA SER A 42 19.15 11.03 -8.71
C SER A 42 20.64 11.23 -8.95
N SER A 43 21.09 11.10 -10.20
CA SER A 43 22.50 11.25 -10.57
C SER A 43 23.01 12.69 -10.33
N ILE A 44 22.20 13.70 -10.67
CA ILE A 44 22.53 15.11 -10.44
C ILE A 44 22.59 15.41 -8.95
N LEU A 45 21.62 14.92 -8.16
CA LEU A 45 21.59 15.12 -6.72
C LEU A 45 22.81 14.46 -6.05
N LYS A 46 23.11 13.20 -6.38
CA LYS A 46 24.32 12.49 -5.90
C LYS A 46 25.60 13.26 -6.23
N THR A 47 25.74 13.69 -7.48
CA THR A 47 26.90 14.46 -7.94
C THR A 47 27.02 15.79 -7.18
N SER A 48 25.91 16.48 -6.94
CA SER A 48 25.89 17.75 -6.20
C SER A 48 26.34 17.59 -4.76
N ILE A 49 25.88 16.53 -4.09
CA ILE A 49 26.30 16.17 -2.73
C ILE A 49 27.81 15.90 -2.70
N PHE A 50 28.32 15.09 -3.62
CA PHE A 50 29.75 14.78 -3.68
C PHE A 50 30.61 15.99 -4.01
N LEU A 51 30.14 16.90 -4.87
CA LEU A 51 30.84 18.15 -5.17
C LEU A 51 30.90 19.06 -3.95
N ASN A 52 29.80 19.20 -3.20
CA ASN A 52 29.81 19.96 -1.95
C ASN A 52 30.79 19.35 -0.95
N ALA A 53 30.74 18.03 -0.75
CA ALA A 53 31.66 17.32 0.14
C ALA A 53 33.13 17.49 -0.28
N PHE A 54 33.43 17.34 -1.57
CA PHE A 54 34.78 17.52 -2.11
C PHE A 54 35.32 18.95 -1.90
N LYS A 55 34.45 19.96 -1.97
CA LYS A 55 34.80 21.36 -1.73
C LYS A 55 34.87 21.72 -0.23
N GLY A 56 34.63 20.78 0.67
CA GLY A 56 34.52 21.04 2.11
C GLY A 56 33.33 21.94 2.49
N GLN A 57 32.31 22.00 1.63
CA GLN A 57 31.07 22.73 1.85
C GLN A 57 30.04 21.85 2.58
N PRO A 58 29.01 22.44 3.22
CA PRO A 58 27.87 21.67 3.74
C PRO A 58 27.24 20.83 2.62
N TYR A 59 27.17 19.52 2.84
CA TYR A 59 26.67 18.56 1.86
C TYR A 59 25.45 17.77 2.34
N GLU A 60 25.06 17.91 3.61
CA GLU A 60 23.85 17.31 4.14
C GLU A 60 22.59 17.95 3.53
N ILE A 61 21.60 17.14 3.21
CA ILE A 61 20.27 17.57 2.79
C ILE A 61 19.51 17.98 4.04
N GLU A 62 19.25 19.27 4.16
CA GLU A 62 18.44 19.84 5.23
C GLU A 62 16.94 19.56 5.04
N GLU A 63 16.17 19.67 6.12
CA GLU A 63 14.74 19.33 6.13
C GLU A 63 13.92 20.12 5.08
N GLU A 64 14.23 21.40 4.87
CA GLU A 64 13.57 22.22 3.85
C GLU A 64 13.90 21.76 2.43
N ALA A 65 15.17 21.39 2.19
CA ALA A 65 15.60 20.88 0.89
C ALA A 65 14.97 19.50 0.63
N LEU A 66 14.93 18.63 1.64
CA LEU A 66 14.26 17.33 1.57
C LEU A 66 12.79 17.47 1.15
N LYS A 67 12.03 18.38 1.78
CA LYS A 67 10.63 18.66 1.42
C LYS A 67 10.48 19.10 -0.03
N ASN A 68 11.43 19.85 -0.57
CA ASN A 68 11.41 20.26 -1.97
C ASN A 68 11.73 19.09 -2.92
N VAL A 69 12.67 18.23 -2.55
CA VAL A 69 13.06 17.04 -3.32
C VAL A 69 11.87 16.08 -3.46
N ILE A 70 11.18 15.77 -2.36
CA ILE A 70 10.10 14.76 -2.35
C ILE A 70 8.73 15.30 -2.79
N SER A 71 8.52 16.62 -2.78
CA SER A 71 7.25 17.20 -3.25
C SER A 71 7.19 17.38 -4.76
N ASN A 72 8.25 17.02 -5.48
CA ASN A 72 8.32 17.15 -6.93
C ASN A 72 7.51 16.05 -7.65
N LYS A 73 6.82 16.43 -8.73
CA LYS A 73 5.98 15.52 -9.53
C LYS A 73 6.75 14.38 -10.24
N PHE A 74 8.07 14.47 -10.34
CA PHE A 74 8.96 13.50 -11.02
C PHE A 74 9.90 12.77 -10.06
N TYR A 75 9.88 13.08 -8.76
CA TYR A 75 10.82 12.51 -7.79
C TYR A 75 10.10 12.26 -6.46
N ASN A 76 10.10 11.02 -5.99
CA ASN A 76 9.34 10.60 -4.82
C ASN A 76 10.25 10.01 -3.72
N GLU A 77 9.64 9.65 -2.60
CA GLU A 77 10.35 9.13 -1.42
C GLU A 77 11.06 7.80 -1.70
N GLU A 78 10.46 6.93 -2.51
CA GLU A 78 11.06 5.63 -2.87
C GLU A 78 12.35 5.81 -3.68
N THR A 79 12.34 6.74 -4.63
CA THR A 79 13.53 7.08 -5.44
C THR A 79 14.62 7.70 -4.58
N LEU A 80 14.21 8.58 -3.66
CA LEU A 80 15.13 9.16 -2.71
C LEU A 80 15.75 8.09 -1.81
N LEU A 81 14.96 7.16 -1.27
CA LEU A 81 15.45 6.08 -0.44
C LEU A 81 16.50 5.24 -1.18
N LYS A 82 16.22 4.82 -2.41
CA LYS A 82 17.18 4.09 -3.27
C LYS A 82 18.47 4.89 -3.48
N LEU A 83 18.36 6.20 -3.71
CA LEU A 83 19.53 7.08 -3.83
C LEU A 83 20.35 7.15 -2.53
N LEU A 84 19.70 7.31 -1.38
CA LEU A 84 20.39 7.41 -0.08
C LEU A 84 21.15 6.11 0.24
N LEU A 85 20.56 4.96 -0.08
CA LEU A 85 21.20 3.66 0.05
C LEU A 85 22.41 3.50 -0.88
N ASP A 86 22.28 3.94 -2.14
CA ASP A 86 23.38 3.94 -3.12
C ASP A 86 24.52 4.91 -2.73
N ILE A 87 24.23 6.00 -2.03
CA ILE A 87 25.26 6.90 -1.47
C ILE A 87 25.99 6.25 -0.29
N ASN A 88 25.29 5.45 0.52
CA ASN A 88 25.84 4.71 1.66
C ASN A 88 26.63 5.58 2.65
N ASN A 89 26.13 6.79 2.92
CA ASN A 89 26.73 7.76 3.84
C ASN A 89 25.60 8.63 4.45
N PRO A 90 25.68 9.06 5.73
CA PRO A 90 24.67 9.91 6.35
C PRO A 90 24.63 11.32 5.73
N VAL A 91 23.94 11.45 4.58
CA VAL A 91 23.80 12.71 3.84
C VAL A 91 22.51 13.45 4.15
N LEU A 92 21.67 12.94 5.05
CA LEU A 92 20.53 13.69 5.59
C LEU A 92 20.93 14.34 6.91
N SER A 93 20.57 15.62 7.10
CA SER A 93 20.75 16.25 8.41
C SER A 93 19.87 15.55 9.45
N GLY A 94 20.24 15.60 10.74
CA GLY A 94 19.55 14.84 11.79
C GLY A 94 18.03 15.09 11.85
N ARG A 95 17.59 16.32 11.57
CA ARG A 95 16.16 16.68 11.46
C ARG A 95 15.52 16.10 10.21
N ALA A 96 16.17 16.23 9.05
CA ALA A 96 15.69 15.68 7.79
C ALA A 96 15.52 14.16 7.86
N TYR A 97 16.54 13.47 8.38
CA TYR A 97 16.53 12.03 8.62
C TYR A 97 15.38 11.60 9.52
N THR A 98 15.22 12.23 10.68
CA THR A 98 14.16 11.87 11.63
C THR A 98 12.78 12.06 11.00
N SER A 99 12.58 13.20 10.32
CA SER A 99 11.33 13.50 9.63
C SER A 99 11.00 12.48 8.53
N PHE A 100 12.00 12.12 7.71
CA PHE A 100 11.86 11.13 6.63
C PHE A 100 11.48 9.74 7.17
N ILE A 101 12.23 9.23 8.14
CA ILE A 101 11.99 7.91 8.73
C ILE A 101 10.61 7.82 9.39
N THR A 102 10.20 8.87 10.13
CA THR A 102 8.88 8.88 10.77
C THR A 102 7.76 8.86 9.74
N GLN A 103 7.87 9.64 8.67
CA GLN A 103 6.86 9.68 7.60
C GLN A 103 6.76 8.34 6.88
N GLU A 104 7.88 7.74 6.47
CA GLU A 104 7.88 6.45 5.78
C GLU A 104 7.33 5.32 6.67
N LYS A 105 7.69 5.29 7.96
CA LYS A 105 7.13 4.31 8.91
C LYS A 105 5.60 4.41 9.02
N GLU A 106 5.05 5.62 9.17
CA GLU A 106 3.61 5.82 9.29
C GLU A 106 2.86 5.52 7.98
N LYS A 107 3.43 5.93 6.83
CA LYS A 107 2.92 5.61 5.51
C LYS A 107 2.82 4.11 5.30
N TRP A 108 3.91 3.36 5.49
CA TRP A 108 3.94 1.92 5.24
C TRP A 108 3.25 1.07 6.30
N LYS A 109 2.94 1.63 7.46
CA LYS A 109 2.09 0.99 8.46
C LYS A 109 0.60 1.07 8.11
N SER A 110 0.18 2.15 7.45
CA SER A 110 -1.20 2.39 7.05
C SER A 110 -1.52 1.90 5.63
N PHE A 111 -0.51 1.75 4.79
CA PHE A 111 -0.66 1.29 3.41
C PHE A 111 -0.83 -0.23 3.33
N LEU A 112 -1.93 -0.67 2.71
CA LEU A 112 -2.17 -2.08 2.43
C LEU A 112 -1.44 -2.41 1.12
N ASN A 113 -0.42 -3.26 1.22
CA ASN A 113 0.44 -3.66 0.09
C ASN A 113 0.91 -5.10 0.27
N TYR A 114 1.45 -5.68 -0.80
CA TYR A 114 1.99 -7.04 -0.81
C TYR A 114 3.09 -7.23 0.24
N PHE A 115 3.08 -8.38 0.91
CA PHE A 115 4.08 -8.71 1.92
C PHE A 115 5.53 -8.65 1.39
N PRO A 116 5.86 -9.13 0.18
CA PRO A 116 7.19 -8.94 -0.40
C PRO A 116 7.61 -7.46 -0.51
N ASP A 117 6.74 -6.60 -1.03
CA ASP A 117 7.03 -5.17 -1.20
C ASP A 117 7.27 -4.48 0.15
N ARG A 118 6.47 -4.85 1.18
CA ARG A 118 6.69 -4.37 2.55
C ARG A 118 8.01 -4.89 3.13
N ALA A 119 8.36 -6.13 2.86
CA ALA A 119 9.61 -6.72 3.33
C ALA A 119 10.83 -6.02 2.70
N GLU A 120 10.78 -5.75 1.40
CA GLU A 120 11.81 -4.98 0.69
C GLU A 120 11.92 -3.57 1.28
N HIS A 121 10.81 -2.85 1.37
CA HIS A 121 10.82 -1.48 1.88
C HIS A 121 11.32 -1.37 3.33
N TYR A 122 10.89 -2.27 4.23
CA TYR A 122 11.41 -2.28 5.60
C TYR A 122 12.89 -2.65 5.68
N SER A 123 13.39 -3.48 4.76
CA SER A 123 14.82 -3.80 4.65
C SER A 123 15.63 -2.58 4.18
N ASP A 124 15.10 -1.83 3.23
CA ASP A 124 15.70 -0.58 2.75
C ASP A 124 15.77 0.47 3.86
N LEU A 125 14.66 0.70 4.58
CA LEU A 125 14.65 1.60 5.73
C LEU A 125 15.60 1.14 6.84
N ALA A 126 15.68 -0.17 7.12
CA ALA A 126 16.64 -0.71 8.09
C ALA A 126 18.09 -0.44 7.68
N SER A 127 18.39 -0.54 6.39
CA SER A 127 19.71 -0.21 5.84
C SER A 127 20.03 1.27 5.98
N LEU A 128 19.05 2.16 5.74
CA LEU A 128 19.21 3.59 5.99
C LEU A 128 19.44 3.91 7.47
N LEU A 129 18.73 3.24 8.39
CA LEU A 129 18.97 3.39 9.83
C LEU A 129 20.39 2.96 10.23
N ALA A 130 20.95 1.93 9.57
CA ALA A 130 22.32 1.47 9.79
C ALA A 130 23.35 2.51 9.37
N ILE A 131 23.14 3.15 8.21
CA ILE A 131 23.98 4.25 7.70
C ILE A 131 24.06 5.42 8.70
N HIS A 132 22.98 5.66 9.44
CA HIS A 132 22.87 6.70 10.47
C HIS A 132 23.16 6.20 11.91
N ASP A 133 23.73 5.01 12.08
CA ASP A 133 24.07 4.36 13.38
C ASP A 133 22.88 4.25 14.37
N ASN A 134 21.65 4.12 13.87
CA ASN A 134 20.44 4.00 14.69
C ASN A 134 20.04 2.54 14.92
N LYS A 135 20.87 1.82 15.67
CA LYS A 135 20.74 0.36 15.90
C LYS A 135 19.41 -0.04 16.52
N THR A 136 18.91 0.72 17.49
CA THR A 136 17.66 0.39 18.19
C THR A 136 16.47 0.33 17.24
N ASN A 137 16.34 1.31 16.34
CA ASN A 137 15.24 1.32 15.37
C ASN A 137 15.48 0.33 14.22
N GLN A 138 16.75 0.07 13.90
CA GLN A 138 17.13 -0.89 12.84
C GLN A 138 16.63 -2.29 13.17
N GLU A 139 16.87 -2.76 14.40
CA GLU A 139 16.42 -4.10 14.83
C GLU A 139 14.91 -4.28 14.71
N GLN A 140 14.14 -3.23 14.98
CA GLN A 140 12.69 -3.26 14.82
C GLN A 140 12.30 -3.44 13.35
N LEU A 141 12.89 -2.65 12.44
CA LEU A 141 12.57 -2.75 11.01
C LEU A 141 13.04 -4.08 10.40
N ILE A 142 14.16 -4.64 10.85
CA ILE A 142 14.58 -5.99 10.42
C ILE A 142 13.55 -7.04 10.85
N LYS A 143 13.00 -6.94 12.07
CA LYS A 143 11.94 -7.84 12.53
C LYS A 143 10.68 -7.69 11.69
N GLU A 144 10.27 -6.46 11.38
CA GLU A 144 9.12 -6.21 10.50
C GLU A 144 9.37 -6.78 9.10
N ALA A 145 10.54 -6.53 8.50
CA ALA A 145 10.93 -7.09 7.22
C ALA A 145 10.87 -8.63 7.23
N ALA A 146 11.45 -9.27 8.25
CA ALA A 146 11.41 -10.71 8.41
C ALA A 146 10.00 -11.26 8.61
N ASN A 147 9.15 -10.58 9.39
CA ASN A 147 7.75 -10.97 9.58
C ASN A 147 6.96 -10.91 8.27
N ASN A 148 7.22 -9.92 7.41
CA ASN A 148 6.57 -9.81 6.10
C ASN A 148 7.17 -10.82 5.10
N ALA A 149 8.48 -11.06 5.13
CA ALA A 149 9.15 -12.03 4.25
C ALA A 149 8.80 -13.49 4.60
N LEU A 150 8.64 -13.81 5.89
CA LEU A 150 8.27 -15.13 6.41
C LEU A 150 6.76 -15.30 6.59
N GLY A 151 6.01 -14.20 6.59
CA GLY A 151 4.56 -14.23 6.46
C GLY A 151 4.18 -15.03 5.22
N TYR A 152 2.99 -15.61 5.20
CA TYR A 152 2.50 -16.39 4.06
C TYR A 152 2.28 -15.45 2.86
N GLY A 153 3.37 -15.01 2.23
CA GLY A 153 3.42 -14.17 1.04
C GLY A 153 3.37 -15.00 -0.22
N TYR A 154 2.57 -16.08 -0.22
CA TYR A 154 2.22 -16.71 -1.48
C TYR A 154 1.20 -15.81 -2.17
N HIS A 155 1.37 -15.65 -3.48
CA HIS A 155 0.43 -15.07 -4.42
C HIS A 155 -1.04 -15.47 -4.15
N LYS A 156 -1.26 -16.63 -3.50
CA LYS A 156 -2.55 -17.20 -3.13
C LYS A 156 -2.58 -17.53 -1.64
N ASP A 157 -3.16 -16.68 -0.79
CA ASP A 157 -3.41 -17.03 0.62
C ASP A 157 -4.63 -17.98 0.72
N MET A 158 -4.40 -19.25 0.38
CA MET A 158 -5.42 -20.30 0.45
C MET A 158 -5.75 -20.73 1.88
N TYR A 159 -5.03 -20.24 2.90
CA TYR A 159 -5.38 -20.54 4.29
C TYR A 159 -6.73 -19.93 4.68
N LEU A 160 -7.13 -18.82 4.04
CA LEU A 160 -8.46 -18.22 4.23
C LEU A 160 -9.59 -19.19 3.89
N ASP A 161 -9.42 -20.11 2.94
CA ASP A 161 -10.42 -21.16 2.65
C ASP A 161 -10.64 -22.04 3.88
N ALA A 162 -9.54 -22.58 4.44
CA ALA A 162 -9.62 -23.45 5.61
C ALA A 162 -10.25 -22.73 6.81
N VAL A 163 -9.99 -21.43 6.98
CA VAL A 163 -10.61 -20.63 8.04
C VAL A 163 -12.11 -20.46 7.81
N ILE A 164 -12.53 -20.07 6.61
CA ILE A 164 -13.96 -19.89 6.28
C ILE A 164 -14.72 -21.21 6.41
N GLU A 165 -14.18 -22.30 5.86
CA GLU A 165 -14.76 -23.64 5.96
C GLU A 165 -14.87 -24.12 7.42
N SER A 166 -13.85 -23.83 8.24
CA SER A 166 -13.87 -24.18 9.66
C SER A 166 -14.95 -23.41 10.43
N ILE A 167 -15.14 -22.12 10.14
CA ILE A 167 -16.21 -21.31 10.73
C ILE A 167 -17.58 -21.86 10.32
N GLU A 168 -17.76 -22.19 9.04
CA GLU A 168 -19.00 -22.76 8.52
C GLU A 168 -19.32 -24.11 9.17
N ALA A 169 -18.32 -25.00 9.28
CA ALA A 169 -18.47 -26.29 9.95
C ALA A 169 -18.86 -26.11 11.42
N CYS A 170 -18.21 -25.20 12.14
CA CYS A 170 -18.56 -24.88 13.52
C CYS A 170 -19.97 -24.29 13.64
N HIS A 171 -20.42 -23.49 12.68
CA HIS A 171 -21.75 -22.90 12.69
C HIS A 171 -22.81 -23.97 12.50
N LYS A 172 -22.62 -24.87 11.53
CA LYS A 172 -23.50 -26.04 11.30
C LYS A 172 -23.55 -26.97 12.52
N ALA A 173 -22.47 -27.04 13.29
CA ALA A 173 -22.43 -27.77 14.57
C ALA A 173 -23.08 -27.02 15.75
N GLY A 174 -23.61 -25.81 15.54
CA GLY A 174 -24.35 -25.03 16.55
C GLY A 174 -23.50 -24.06 17.37
N SER A 175 -22.26 -23.74 16.95
CA SER A 175 -21.42 -22.78 17.67
C SER A 175 -21.95 -21.35 17.55
N ILE A 176 -22.28 -20.76 18.70
CA ILE A 176 -22.75 -19.37 18.81
C ILE A 176 -21.64 -18.32 18.59
N LYS A 177 -20.35 -18.73 18.57
CA LYS A 177 -19.21 -17.81 18.41
C LYS A 177 -18.91 -17.45 16.96
N THR A 178 -19.51 -18.15 16.01
CA THR A 178 -19.18 -18.05 14.58
C THR A 178 -19.45 -16.66 14.00
N GLY A 179 -20.48 -15.95 14.49
CA GLY A 179 -20.73 -14.55 14.14
C GLY A 179 -19.62 -13.60 14.58
N GLU A 180 -19.00 -13.82 15.74
CA GLU A 180 -17.84 -13.05 16.18
C GLU A 180 -16.61 -13.32 15.29
N TRP A 181 -16.35 -14.59 15.00
CA TRP A 181 -15.19 -14.99 14.20
C TRP A 181 -15.28 -14.49 12.76
N ILE A 182 -16.45 -14.59 12.13
CA ILE A 182 -16.63 -14.13 10.74
C ILE A 182 -16.45 -12.61 10.66
N ARG A 183 -16.96 -11.85 11.63
CA ARG A 183 -16.77 -10.39 11.70
C ARG A 183 -15.31 -10.00 11.85
N ARG A 184 -14.52 -10.78 12.57
CA ARG A 184 -13.09 -10.53 12.76
C ARG A 184 -12.29 -10.73 11.46
N ILE A 185 -12.65 -11.71 10.65
CA ILE A 185 -11.94 -12.01 9.40
C ILE A 185 -12.51 -11.29 8.18
N ALA A 186 -13.75 -10.78 8.25
CA ALA A 186 -14.41 -10.14 7.12
C ALA A 186 -13.57 -9.05 6.43
N PRO A 187 -12.91 -8.11 7.15
CA PRO A 187 -12.06 -7.11 6.48
C PRO A 187 -10.84 -7.71 5.77
N ILE A 188 -10.33 -8.83 6.27
CA ILE A 188 -9.18 -9.54 5.68
C ILE A 188 -9.62 -10.20 4.36
N VAL A 189 -10.75 -10.91 4.40
CA VAL A 189 -11.31 -11.64 3.26
C VAL A 189 -11.79 -10.67 2.16
N GLU A 190 -12.39 -9.55 2.55
CA GLU A 190 -12.88 -8.52 1.64
C GLU A 190 -11.75 -7.86 0.82
N ASN A 191 -10.59 -7.63 1.43
CA ASN A 191 -9.47 -6.92 0.81
C ASN A 191 -8.39 -7.89 0.30
N VAL A 192 -8.72 -9.17 0.13
CA VAL A 192 -7.72 -10.20 -0.22
C VAL A 192 -6.99 -9.90 -1.52
N THR A 193 -7.67 -9.32 -2.52
CA THR A 193 -7.08 -8.96 -3.82
C THR A 193 -6.12 -7.78 -3.72
N GLU A 194 -6.16 -7.02 -2.63
CA GLU A 194 -5.27 -5.89 -2.40
C GLU A 194 -3.89 -6.34 -1.86
N TYR A 195 -3.78 -7.58 -1.35
CA TYR A 195 -2.53 -8.15 -0.84
C TYR A 195 -2.21 -9.56 -1.38
N THR A 196 -2.98 -10.07 -2.33
CA THR A 196 -2.74 -11.29 -3.11
C THR A 196 -2.83 -10.98 -4.61
N ASP A 197 -2.31 -11.83 -5.50
CA ASP A 197 -2.33 -11.54 -6.95
C ASP A 197 -3.72 -11.73 -7.60
N GLY A 198 -4.71 -12.13 -6.80
CA GLY A 198 -6.09 -12.34 -7.22
C GLY A 198 -6.35 -13.70 -7.88
N ASP A 199 -5.31 -14.45 -8.24
CA ASP A 199 -5.45 -15.78 -8.83
C ASP A 199 -5.91 -16.76 -7.73
N GLU A 200 -7.04 -17.44 -7.96
CA GLU A 200 -7.76 -18.29 -6.97
C GLU A 200 -8.29 -17.57 -5.71
N THR A 201 -7.80 -16.38 -5.35
CA THR A 201 -8.20 -15.62 -4.15
C THR A 201 -9.31 -14.61 -4.41
N SER A 202 -9.49 -14.15 -5.65
CA SER A 202 -10.53 -13.18 -6.03
C SER A 202 -11.97 -13.65 -5.73
N ARG A 203 -12.18 -14.95 -5.52
CA ARG A 203 -13.47 -15.53 -5.13
C ARG A 203 -13.85 -15.33 -3.66
N PHE A 204 -12.87 -15.03 -2.79
CA PHE A 204 -13.08 -14.95 -1.34
C PHE A 204 -14.10 -13.89 -0.89
N PRO A 205 -14.15 -12.68 -1.46
CA PRO A 205 -15.23 -11.72 -1.20
C PRO A 205 -16.63 -12.32 -1.43
N THR A 206 -16.79 -13.10 -2.50
CA THR A 206 -18.05 -13.79 -2.82
C THR A 206 -18.32 -14.97 -1.86
N GLU A 207 -17.28 -15.71 -1.47
CA GLU A 207 -17.38 -16.75 -0.43
C GLU A 207 -17.79 -16.20 0.94
N LEU A 208 -17.31 -14.99 1.30
CA LEU A 208 -17.75 -14.27 2.49
C LEU A 208 -19.26 -14.03 2.44
N ALA A 209 -19.79 -13.54 1.32
CA ALA A 209 -21.23 -13.34 1.18
C ALA A 209 -22.02 -14.65 1.32
N ARG A 210 -21.50 -15.76 0.77
CA ARG A 210 -22.10 -17.09 0.88
C ARG A 210 -22.24 -17.54 2.33
N ILE A 211 -21.17 -17.46 3.13
CA ILE A 211 -21.19 -17.91 4.54
C ILE A 211 -22.06 -17.01 5.42
N LEU A 212 -22.10 -15.69 5.13
CA LEU A 212 -22.90 -14.74 5.90
C LEU A 212 -24.41 -15.01 5.83
N VAL A 213 -24.91 -15.68 4.78
CA VAL A 213 -26.32 -16.11 4.67
C VAL A 213 -26.77 -16.89 5.91
N GLY A 214 -25.92 -17.79 6.42
CA GLY A 214 -26.21 -18.59 7.60
C GLY A 214 -25.70 -17.95 8.89
N VAL A 215 -24.49 -17.37 8.86
CA VAL A 215 -23.79 -16.96 10.08
C VAL A 215 -24.22 -15.58 10.59
N ASP A 216 -24.41 -14.60 9.71
CA ASP A 216 -24.72 -13.21 10.07
C ASP A 216 -25.37 -12.45 8.91
N ARG A 217 -26.70 -12.61 8.77
CA ARG A 217 -27.50 -11.94 7.72
C ARG A 217 -27.43 -10.40 7.81
N SER A 218 -27.27 -9.85 9.01
CA SER A 218 -27.16 -8.39 9.17
C SER A 218 -25.88 -7.85 8.56
N LEU A 219 -24.77 -8.56 8.74
CA LEU A 219 -23.51 -8.22 8.10
C LEU A 219 -23.59 -8.40 6.56
N LEU A 220 -24.28 -9.43 6.06
CA LEU A 220 -24.51 -9.60 4.62
C LEU A 220 -25.18 -8.37 3.99
N TYR A 221 -26.23 -7.84 4.62
CA TYR A 221 -26.95 -6.67 4.10
C TYR A 221 -26.07 -5.42 4.09
N LYS A 222 -25.29 -5.21 5.15
CA LYS A 222 -24.33 -4.11 5.21
C LYS A 222 -23.26 -4.24 4.13
N TYR A 223 -22.77 -5.45 3.92
CA TYR A 223 -21.74 -5.74 2.93
C TYR A 223 -22.23 -5.44 1.51
N TYR A 224 -23.43 -5.90 1.16
CA TYR A 224 -24.08 -5.55 -0.11
C TYR A 224 -24.24 -4.04 -0.28
N TYR A 225 -24.82 -3.36 0.72
CA TYR A 225 -25.08 -1.93 0.65
C TYR A 225 -23.80 -1.11 0.48
N GLN A 226 -22.74 -1.49 1.21
CA GLN A 226 -21.43 -0.87 1.08
C GLN A 226 -20.87 -1.05 -0.33
N LYS A 227 -20.85 -2.27 -0.87
CA LYS A 227 -20.30 -2.51 -2.22
C LYS A 227 -21.12 -1.85 -3.33
N ALA A 228 -22.43 -1.76 -3.18
CA ALA A 228 -23.26 -0.98 -4.09
C ALA A 228 -22.95 0.53 -3.99
N SER A 229 -22.76 1.05 -2.79
CA SER A 229 -22.41 2.46 -2.55
C SER A 229 -21.01 2.83 -3.04
N ASP A 230 -20.07 1.89 -2.99
CA ASP A 230 -18.68 2.07 -3.43
C ASP A 230 -18.53 1.88 -4.96
N GLU A 231 -19.64 1.71 -5.70
CA GLU A 231 -19.68 1.41 -7.14
C GLU A 231 -18.92 0.12 -7.54
N ALA A 232 -18.72 -0.81 -6.60
CA ALA A 232 -18.17 -2.14 -6.86
C ALA A 232 -19.23 -3.08 -7.47
N LEU A 233 -19.82 -2.67 -8.60
CA LEU A 233 -21.08 -3.22 -9.13
C LEU A 233 -21.03 -4.73 -9.42
N PHE A 234 -19.94 -5.25 -9.96
CA PHE A 234 -19.79 -6.70 -10.23
C PHE A 234 -19.86 -7.53 -8.95
N LEU A 235 -19.11 -7.12 -7.92
CA LEU A 235 -19.14 -7.80 -6.63
C LEU A 235 -20.49 -7.61 -5.93
N ALA A 236 -21.09 -6.41 -6.02
CA ALA A 236 -22.42 -6.17 -5.47
C ALA A 236 -23.48 -7.08 -6.11
N GLU A 237 -23.42 -7.32 -7.42
CA GLU A 237 -24.28 -8.27 -8.12
C GLU A 237 -24.08 -9.71 -7.63
N ASP A 238 -22.84 -10.16 -7.47
CA ASP A 238 -22.53 -11.48 -6.93
C ASP A 238 -23.07 -11.67 -5.49
N ILE A 239 -22.91 -10.64 -4.65
CA ILE A 239 -23.45 -10.62 -3.28
C ILE A 239 -24.98 -10.64 -3.30
N PHE A 240 -25.62 -9.93 -4.24
CA PHE A 240 -27.08 -9.82 -4.33
C PHE A 240 -27.76 -11.19 -4.43
N ARG A 241 -27.14 -12.15 -5.15
CA ARG A 241 -27.65 -13.54 -5.24
C ARG A 241 -27.74 -14.20 -3.87
N TYR A 242 -26.79 -13.94 -2.97
CA TYR A 242 -26.81 -14.45 -1.60
C TYR A 242 -27.77 -13.68 -0.71
N LEU A 243 -27.96 -12.38 -0.95
CA LEU A 243 -28.99 -11.59 -0.28
C LEU A 243 -30.37 -12.20 -0.53
N ILE A 244 -30.73 -12.46 -1.80
CA ILE A 244 -32.01 -13.11 -2.14
C ILE A 244 -32.16 -14.49 -1.48
N ARG A 245 -31.09 -15.29 -1.45
CA ARG A 245 -31.09 -16.60 -0.76
C ARG A 245 -31.29 -16.51 0.75
N SER A 246 -31.02 -15.35 1.36
CA SER A 246 -31.15 -15.14 2.80
C SER A 246 -32.54 -14.65 3.23
N LEU A 247 -33.39 -14.23 2.29
CA LEU A 247 -34.72 -13.71 2.57
C LEU A 247 -35.68 -14.83 2.98
N ASP A 248 -36.54 -14.56 3.95
CA ASP A 248 -37.57 -15.51 4.39
C ASP A 248 -38.91 -15.30 3.64
N PHE A 249 -39.01 -14.27 2.80
CA PHE A 249 -40.16 -13.87 1.97
C PHE A 249 -41.44 -13.59 2.76
N ASN A 250 -41.28 -13.10 3.99
CA ASN A 250 -42.40 -12.85 4.90
C ASN A 250 -42.94 -11.42 4.80
N SER A 251 -42.25 -10.52 4.10
CA SER A 251 -42.66 -9.13 3.92
C SER A 251 -42.82 -8.75 2.44
N ILE A 252 -43.65 -7.73 2.17
CA ILE A 252 -43.87 -7.21 0.81
C ILE A 252 -42.57 -6.65 0.24
N GLU A 253 -41.72 -6.06 1.09
CA GLU A 253 -40.43 -5.51 0.72
C GLU A 253 -39.46 -6.61 0.27
N GLU A 254 -39.38 -7.74 0.98
CA GLU A 254 -38.56 -8.89 0.58
C GLU A 254 -39.04 -9.48 -0.76
N ILE A 255 -40.36 -9.57 -0.94
CA ILE A 255 -40.95 -10.02 -2.21
C ILE A 255 -40.60 -9.01 -3.32
N ALA A 256 -40.78 -7.72 -3.10
CA ALA A 256 -40.48 -6.68 -4.09
C ALA A 256 -39.00 -6.70 -4.50
N ILE A 257 -38.07 -6.78 -3.54
CA ILE A 257 -36.63 -6.87 -3.81
C ILE A 257 -36.30 -8.14 -4.60
N SER A 258 -36.87 -9.29 -4.24
CA SER A 258 -36.59 -10.52 -4.99
C SER A 258 -37.12 -10.52 -6.42
N THR A 259 -38.22 -9.81 -6.69
CA THR A 259 -38.71 -9.66 -8.07
C THR A 259 -37.79 -8.86 -8.98
N THR A 260 -36.87 -8.03 -8.43
CA THR A 260 -35.89 -7.32 -9.25
C THR A 260 -34.75 -8.23 -9.73
N ALA A 261 -34.64 -9.45 -9.20
CA ALA A 261 -33.67 -10.45 -9.66
C ALA A 261 -34.16 -11.23 -10.90
N LEU A 262 -35.39 -10.99 -11.37
CA LEU A 262 -35.96 -11.62 -12.55
C LEU A 262 -35.83 -10.69 -13.75
N ASP A 263 -34.98 -11.05 -14.71
CA ASP A 263 -35.02 -10.44 -16.04
C ASP A 263 -36.24 -10.96 -16.79
N LYS A 264 -37.00 -10.05 -17.42
CA LYS A 264 -38.11 -10.38 -18.33
C LYS A 264 -37.65 -10.40 -19.77
#